data_AF-A0A9D4HTZ2-F1
#
_entry.id   AF-A0A9D4HTZ2-F1
#
_cell.length_a   1.000
_cell.length_b   1.000
_cell.length_c   1.000
_cell.angle_alpha   90.00
_cell.angle_beta   90.00
_cell.angle_gamma   90.00
#
_symmetry.space_group_name_H-M   'P 1'
#
loop_
_entity.id
_entity.type
_entity.pdbx_description
1 polymer ?
#
loop_
_entity_poly.entity_id
_entity_poly.type
_entity_poly.pdbx_seq_one_letter_code
_entity_poly.pdbx_strand_id
1 'polypeptide(L)'
;MAEYASDKVDSLDDKLTCSDKSDAIIKHLPRSFMDLIATIAEHDKQIKELTTHQDKVFADKTFSIDLKQSDLIKEVEDLRDRVNTLTRKVIVLKEKQRRGPGTVAFFATMSDHSNPSHGERLVFDTVITNNGDAYINRCGVENSSRCS
;
A
#
# COMPACT_ATOMS: atom_id res chain seq x y z
N MET A 1 51.02 -8.66 -14.90
CA MET A 1 50.97 -7.92 -16.18
C MET A 1 50.96 -6.44 -15.84
N ALA A 2 51.77 -5.66 -16.56
CA ALA A 2 52.09 -4.22 -16.44
C ALA A 2 50.90 -3.33 -16.00
N GLU A 3 51.06 -2.35 -15.10
CA GLU A 3 51.86 -1.09 -15.15
C GLU A 3 51.27 -0.02 -16.10
N TYR A 4 51.26 1.24 -15.63
CA TYR A 4 50.85 2.52 -16.26
C TYR A 4 49.34 2.83 -16.31
N ALA A 5 48.82 4.01 -15.93
CA ALA A 5 49.37 5.25 -15.39
C ALA A 5 48.24 6.07 -14.74
N SER A 6 48.46 6.63 -13.55
CA SER A 6 47.62 7.72 -13.02
C SER A 6 48.52 8.67 -12.25
N ASP A 7 49.45 9.27 -13.00
CA ASP A 7 50.32 10.33 -12.51
C ASP A 7 49.70 11.69 -12.88
N LYS A 8 49.64 12.56 -11.86
CA LYS A 8 49.56 14.03 -11.91
C LYS A 8 48.22 14.68 -12.27
N VAL A 9 47.40 14.86 -11.25
CA VAL A 9 46.52 16.04 -11.12
C VAL A 9 46.83 16.70 -9.77
N ASP A 10 48.07 17.13 -9.59
CA ASP A 10 48.44 18.05 -8.52
C ASP A 10 49.35 19.11 -9.14
N SER A 11 49.13 20.37 -8.75
CA SER A 11 49.86 21.57 -9.17
C SER A 11 49.42 22.25 -10.48
N LEU A 12 48.29 22.96 -10.43
CA LEU A 12 48.06 24.14 -11.27
C LEU A 12 47.68 25.40 -10.47
N ASP A 13 47.81 25.39 -9.14
CA ASP A 13 47.52 26.56 -8.29
C ASP A 13 48.68 27.55 -8.12
N ASP A 14 49.90 27.20 -8.56
CA ASP A 14 51.05 28.10 -8.44
C ASP A 14 51.51 28.60 -9.80
N LYS A 15 50.90 29.70 -10.28
CA LYS A 15 51.53 30.82 -11.01
C LYS A 15 50.48 31.70 -11.68
N LEU A 16 49.85 32.58 -10.90
CA LEU A 16 49.18 33.77 -11.43
C LEU A 16 49.39 34.96 -10.51
N THR A 17 50.65 35.31 -10.24
CA THR A 17 50.99 36.67 -9.81
C THR A 17 51.04 37.58 -11.03
N CYS A 18 49.86 37.84 -11.61
CA CYS A 18 49.65 38.87 -12.63
C CYS A 18 48.80 40.02 -12.04
N SER A 19 49.22 40.53 -10.88
CA SER A 19 48.49 41.60 -10.17
C SER A 19 48.85 42.99 -10.71
N ASP A 20 50.10 43.23 -11.10
CA ASP A 20 50.55 44.60 -11.39
C ASP A 20 50.31 45.05 -12.84
N LYS A 21 50.15 44.10 -13.79
CA LYS A 21 49.90 44.40 -15.21
C LYS A 21 48.41 44.43 -15.56
N SER A 22 47.58 43.69 -14.84
CA SER A 22 46.11 43.68 -15.01
C SER A 22 45.51 45.03 -14.60
N ASP A 23 45.92 45.59 -13.46
CA ASP A 23 45.47 46.89 -12.97
C ASP A 23 45.86 48.06 -13.90
N ALA A 24 46.99 47.95 -14.59
CA ALA A 24 47.44 48.96 -15.56
C ALA A 24 46.61 48.94 -16.87
N ILE A 25 46.11 47.78 -17.29
CA ILE A 25 45.28 47.63 -18.49
C ILE A 25 43.84 48.07 -18.22
N ILE A 26 43.32 47.84 -17.02
CA ILE A 26 41.98 48.26 -16.57
C ILE A 26 41.80 49.79 -16.65
N LYS A 27 42.86 50.58 -16.40
CA LYS A 27 42.80 52.05 -16.49
C LYS A 27 42.65 52.62 -17.90
N HIS A 28 42.95 51.83 -18.94
CA HIS A 28 42.88 52.27 -20.35
C HIS A 28 41.72 51.64 -21.12
N LEU A 29 40.87 50.87 -20.44
CA LEU A 29 39.68 50.30 -21.04
C LEU A 29 38.62 51.40 -21.28
N PRO A 30 38.02 51.45 -22.48
CA PRO A 30 36.92 52.37 -22.77
C PRO A 30 35.79 52.20 -21.75
N ARG A 31 35.12 53.30 -21.37
CA ARG A 31 33.99 53.26 -20.42
C ARG A 31 32.94 52.21 -20.78
N SER A 32 32.64 52.04 -22.07
CA SER A 32 31.71 51.03 -22.57
C SER A 32 32.08 49.59 -22.20
N PHE A 33 33.37 49.30 -22.03
CA PHE A 33 33.85 47.98 -21.64
C PHE A 33 33.72 47.77 -20.12
N MET A 34 33.94 48.82 -19.33
CA MET A 34 33.70 48.79 -17.87
C MET A 34 32.21 48.65 -17.56
N ASP A 35 31.36 49.33 -18.33
CA ASP A 35 29.90 49.18 -18.24
C ASP A 35 29.49 47.74 -18.56
N LEU A 36 30.07 47.13 -19.61
CA LEU A 36 29.81 45.73 -19.95
C LEU A 36 30.22 44.76 -18.84
N ILE A 37 31.39 44.96 -18.22
CA ILE A 37 31.86 44.13 -17.09
C ILE A 37 30.89 44.24 -15.90
N ALA A 38 30.42 45.45 -15.60
CA ALA A 38 29.43 45.65 -14.53
C ALA A 38 28.11 44.94 -14.84
N THR A 39 27.63 44.99 -16.10
CA THR A 39 26.41 44.27 -16.51
C THR A 39 26.58 42.75 -16.42
N ILE A 40 27.75 42.22 -16.80
CA ILE A 40 28.05 40.78 -16.67
C ILE A 40 28.03 40.35 -15.20
N ALA A 41 28.66 41.12 -14.31
CA ALA A 41 28.67 40.83 -12.88
C ALA A 41 27.25 40.83 -12.26
N GLU A 42 26.39 41.76 -12.71
CA GLU A 42 24.99 41.81 -12.27
C GLU A 42 24.19 40.61 -12.80
N HIS A 43 24.37 40.21 -14.06
CA HIS A 43 23.74 39.01 -14.59
C HIS A 43 24.21 37.73 -13.88
N ASP A 44 25.50 37.60 -13.55
CA ASP A 44 26.01 36.46 -12.78
C ASP A 44 25.38 36.37 -11.39
N LYS A 45 25.14 37.51 -10.76
CA LYS A 45 24.41 37.59 -9.48
C LYS A 45 22.96 37.12 -9.64
N GLN A 46 22.27 37.61 -10.66
CA GLN A 46 20.88 37.19 -10.94
C GLN A 46 20.79 35.70 -11.25
N ILE A 47 21.73 35.15 -12.00
CA ILE A 47 21.81 33.71 -12.28
C ILE A 47 21.95 32.93 -10.96
N LYS A 48 22.87 33.32 -10.07
CA LYS A 48 23.02 32.65 -8.77
C LYS A 48 21.76 32.71 -7.92
N GLU A 49 21.08 33.84 -7.88
CA GLU A 49 19.81 33.99 -7.16
C GLU A 49 18.73 33.10 -7.75
N LEU A 50 18.62 33.02 -9.08
CA LEU A 50 17.68 32.14 -9.77
C LEU A 50 17.95 30.67 -9.47
N THR A 51 19.21 30.23 -9.53
CA THR A 51 19.59 28.85 -9.22
C THR A 51 19.23 28.49 -7.79
N THR A 52 19.51 29.41 -6.84
CA THR A 52 19.16 29.22 -5.43
C THR A 52 17.65 29.14 -5.22
N HIS A 53 16.87 29.97 -5.91
CA HIS A 53 15.41 29.92 -5.86
C HIS A 53 14.88 28.63 -6.47
N GLN A 54 15.45 28.19 -7.58
CA GLN A 54 15.10 26.94 -8.24
C GLN A 54 15.32 25.75 -7.30
N ASP A 55 16.47 25.67 -6.64
CA ASP A 55 16.77 24.59 -5.69
C ASP A 55 15.78 24.56 -4.51
N LYS A 56 15.39 25.72 -3.98
CA LYS A 56 14.36 25.82 -2.95
C LYS A 56 12.99 25.32 -3.42
N VAL A 57 12.58 25.71 -4.63
CA VAL A 57 11.29 25.27 -5.21
C VAL A 57 11.30 23.77 -5.48
N PHE A 58 12.41 23.21 -5.95
CA PHE A 58 12.54 21.77 -6.15
C PHE A 58 12.49 21.01 -4.82
N ALA A 59 13.21 21.45 -3.80
CA ALA A 59 13.18 20.82 -2.48
C ALA A 59 11.76 20.80 -1.89
N ASP A 60 11.04 21.93 -1.95
CA ASP A 60 9.69 22.08 -1.40
C ASP A 60 8.65 21.22 -2.15
N LYS A 61 8.73 21.19 -3.49
CA LYS A 61 7.83 20.37 -4.32
C LYS A 61 8.08 18.88 -4.16
N THR A 62 9.34 18.46 -4.07
CA THR A 62 9.68 17.03 -3.94
C THR A 62 9.16 16.49 -2.61
N PHE A 63 9.34 17.24 -1.51
CA PHE A 63 8.79 16.88 -0.20
C PHE A 63 7.25 16.83 -0.18
N SER A 64 6.59 17.78 -0.85
CA SER A 64 5.13 17.80 -0.94
C SER A 64 4.54 16.64 -1.76
N ILE A 65 5.26 16.16 -2.79
CA ILE A 65 4.79 15.04 -3.62
C ILE A 65 4.95 13.72 -2.86
N ASP A 66 6.08 13.49 -2.21
CA ASP A 66 6.35 12.24 -1.49
C ASP A 66 5.39 12.03 -0.30
N LEU A 67 5.09 13.10 0.46
CA LEU A 67 4.14 13.03 1.57
C LEU A 67 2.72 12.70 1.10
N LYS A 68 2.24 13.38 0.05
CA LYS A 68 0.89 13.15 -0.51
C LYS A 68 0.75 11.76 -1.12
N GLN A 69 1.79 11.26 -1.78
CA GLN A 69 1.77 9.90 -2.33
C GLN A 69 1.77 8.85 -1.22
N SER A 70 2.52 9.05 -0.12
CA SER A 70 2.55 8.10 0.99
C SER A 70 1.20 7.92 1.67
N ASP A 71 0.48 9.02 1.94
CA ASP A 71 -0.84 8.97 2.57
C ASP A 71 -1.88 8.32 1.65
N LEU A 72 -1.84 8.64 0.35
CA LEU A 72 -2.73 8.03 -0.64
C LEU A 72 -2.51 6.53 -0.76
N ILE A 73 -1.25 6.06 -0.74
CA ILE A 73 -0.91 4.63 -0.81
C ILE A 73 -1.47 3.89 0.40
N LYS A 74 -1.33 4.45 1.61
CA LYS A 74 -1.89 3.84 2.83
C LYS A 74 -3.42 3.74 2.77
N GLU A 75 -4.09 4.77 2.26
CA GLU A 75 -5.55 4.76 2.11
C GLU A 75 -6.01 3.69 1.11
N VAL A 76 -5.31 3.54 -0.01
CA VAL A 76 -5.58 2.50 -1.01
C VAL A 76 -5.38 1.09 -0.43
N GLU A 77 -4.37 0.88 0.41
CA GLU A 77 -4.14 -0.40 1.10
C GLU A 77 -5.27 -0.74 2.09
N ASP A 78 -5.71 0.22 2.92
CA ASP A 78 -6.84 0.02 3.84
C ASP A 78 -8.14 -0.32 3.10
N LEU A 79 -8.43 0.42 2.02
CA LEU A 79 -9.58 0.16 1.14
C LEU A 79 -9.52 -1.24 0.54
N ARG A 80 -8.35 -1.68 0.08
CA ARG A 80 -8.14 -3.03 -0.46
C ARG A 80 -8.45 -4.10 0.58
N ASP A 81 -7.99 -3.94 1.81
CA ASP A 81 -8.25 -4.89 2.89
C ASP A 81 -9.72 -4.95 3.29
N ARG A 82 -10.41 -3.79 3.28
CA ARG A 82 -11.86 -3.72 3.51
C ARG A 82 -12.64 -4.40 2.40
N VAL A 83 -12.28 -4.20 1.14
CA VAL A 83 -12.89 -4.90 -0.02
C VAL A 83 -12.66 -6.41 0.08
N ASN A 84 -11.46 -6.85 0.44
CA ASN A 84 -11.16 -8.27 0.64
C ASN A 84 -12.02 -8.88 1.76
N THR A 85 -12.15 -8.17 2.87
CA THR A 85 -12.98 -8.58 4.01
C THR A 85 -14.45 -8.68 3.62
N LEU A 86 -14.97 -7.69 2.90
CA LEU A 86 -16.35 -7.68 2.43
C LEU A 86 -16.60 -8.82 1.42
N THR A 87 -15.66 -9.06 0.51
CA THR A 87 -15.72 -10.16 -0.45
C THR A 87 -15.85 -11.51 0.26
N ARG A 88 -15.04 -11.75 1.30
CA ARG A 88 -15.15 -12.96 2.14
C ARG A 88 -16.54 -13.06 2.80
N LYS A 89 -17.05 -11.97 3.38
CA LYS A 89 -18.40 -11.95 3.97
C LYS A 89 -19.49 -12.26 2.95
N VAL A 90 -19.40 -11.70 1.75
CA VAL A 90 -20.35 -11.97 0.66
C VAL A 90 -20.29 -13.44 0.24
N ILE A 91 -19.10 -14.04 0.13
CA ILE A 91 -18.97 -15.47 -0.16
C ILE A 91 -19.66 -16.30 0.91
N VAL A 92 -19.38 -16.05 2.20
CA VAL A 92 -20.01 -16.76 3.31
C VAL A 92 -21.53 -16.58 3.30
N LEU A 93 -22.03 -15.37 3.07
CA LEU A 93 -23.47 -15.11 3.02
C LEU A 93 -24.12 -15.78 1.80
N LYS A 94 -23.49 -15.75 0.62
CA LYS A 94 -23.97 -16.47 -0.56
C LYS A 94 -23.99 -17.97 -0.35
N GLU A 95 -23.04 -18.52 0.39
CA GLU A 95 -23.02 -19.95 0.72
C GLU A 95 -24.12 -20.31 1.72
N LYS A 96 -24.34 -19.48 2.74
CA LYS A 96 -25.51 -19.58 3.63
C LYS A 96 -26.83 -19.46 2.88
N GLN A 97 -26.91 -18.57 1.89
CA GLN A 97 -28.11 -18.37 1.07
C GLN A 97 -28.33 -19.49 0.04
N ARG A 98 -27.27 -20.08 -0.53
CA ARG A 98 -27.36 -21.28 -1.38
C ARG A 98 -27.86 -22.50 -0.62
N ARG A 99 -27.62 -22.56 0.70
CA ARG A 99 -28.27 -23.54 1.59
C ARG A 99 -29.75 -23.24 1.89
N GLY A 100 -30.31 -22.19 1.27
CA GLY A 100 -31.71 -21.79 1.36
C GLY A 100 -32.14 -21.31 2.76
N PRO A 101 -33.32 -20.71 2.91
CA PRO A 101 -33.96 -20.65 4.22
C PRO A 101 -34.29 -22.10 4.62
N GLY A 102 -33.48 -22.66 5.51
CA GLY A 102 -33.76 -23.88 6.29
C GLY A 102 -34.64 -24.92 5.62
N THR A 103 -34.14 -25.63 4.60
CA THR A 103 -34.78 -26.90 4.22
C THR A 103 -34.52 -27.89 5.35
N VAL A 104 -35.42 -27.92 6.33
CA VAL A 104 -35.45 -28.96 7.36
C VAL A 104 -35.91 -30.23 6.67
N ALA A 105 -34.97 -31.12 6.38
CA ALA A 105 -35.24 -32.39 5.75
C ALA A 105 -34.44 -33.46 6.47
N PHE A 106 -35.11 -34.51 6.90
CA PHE A 106 -34.45 -35.67 7.48
C PHE A 106 -34.96 -36.94 6.82
N PHE A 107 -34.08 -37.92 6.72
CA PHE A 107 -34.42 -39.28 6.32
C PHE A 107 -33.86 -40.20 7.40
N ALA A 108 -34.73 -41.01 8.00
CA ALA A 108 -34.38 -41.89 9.09
C ALA A 108 -35.15 -43.21 8.97
N THR A 109 -34.54 -44.28 9.45
CA THR A 109 -35.10 -45.63 9.45
C THR A 109 -35.11 -46.17 10.88
N MET A 110 -36.04 -47.07 11.15
CA MET A 110 -36.14 -47.77 12.43
C MET A 110 -35.79 -49.22 12.17
N SER A 111 -34.70 -49.71 12.77
CA SER A 111 -34.24 -51.09 12.57
C SER A 111 -35.08 -52.10 13.36
N ASP A 112 -35.64 -51.68 14.49
CA ASP A 112 -36.54 -52.50 15.29
C ASP A 112 -37.99 -52.30 14.83
N HIS A 113 -38.70 -53.39 14.54
CA HIS A 113 -40.10 -53.36 14.11
C HIS A 113 -41.06 -53.45 15.30
N SER A 114 -40.60 -53.12 16.51
CA SER A 114 -41.45 -53.03 17.67
C SER A 114 -42.53 -51.98 17.42
N ASN A 115 -43.78 -52.46 17.35
CA ASN A 115 -44.94 -51.58 17.27
C ASN A 115 -45.02 -50.84 18.61
N PRO A 116 -44.77 -49.52 18.66
CA PRO A 116 -44.91 -48.78 19.91
C PRO A 116 -46.35 -48.91 20.40
N SER A 117 -46.53 -48.93 21.72
CA SER A 117 -47.87 -48.91 22.31
C SER A 117 -48.59 -47.62 21.89
N HIS A 118 -49.92 -47.66 21.85
CA HIS A 118 -50.71 -46.48 21.51
C HIS A 118 -50.32 -45.27 22.37
N GLY A 119 -49.93 -44.18 21.72
CA GLY A 119 -49.52 -42.93 22.37
C GLY A 119 -48.02 -42.83 22.70
N GLU A 120 -47.22 -43.84 22.42
CA GLU A 120 -45.77 -43.79 22.58
C GLU A 120 -45.09 -43.09 21.40
N ARG A 121 -43.92 -42.49 21.67
CA ARG A 121 -43.12 -41.78 20.67
C ARG A 121 -42.29 -42.77 19.85
N LEU A 122 -42.36 -42.63 18.52
CA LEU A 122 -41.45 -43.28 17.59
C LEU A 122 -40.08 -42.60 17.59
N VAL A 123 -39.03 -43.38 17.79
CA VAL A 123 -37.64 -42.94 17.68
C VAL A 123 -36.94 -43.81 16.63
N PHE A 124 -36.40 -43.15 15.60
CA PHE A 124 -35.64 -43.78 14.53
C PHE A 124 -34.17 -43.85 14.98
N ASP A 125 -33.64 -45.07 15.08
CA ASP A 125 -32.28 -45.34 15.55
C ASP A 125 -31.20 -44.96 14.53
N THR A 126 -31.58 -44.99 13.24
CA THR A 126 -30.67 -44.71 12.12
C THR A 126 -31.10 -43.44 11.40
N VAL A 127 -30.22 -42.44 11.39
CA VAL A 127 -30.43 -41.19 10.66
C VAL A 127 -29.50 -41.16 9.45
N ILE A 128 -30.09 -41.12 8.26
CA ILE A 128 -29.38 -41.16 6.99
C ILE A 128 -29.04 -39.75 6.52
N THR A 129 -29.98 -38.81 6.68
CA THR A 129 -29.79 -37.38 6.40
C THR A 129 -30.50 -36.57 7.48
N ASN A 130 -29.89 -35.49 7.96
CA ASN A 130 -30.48 -34.60 8.97
C ASN A 130 -30.11 -33.14 8.69
N ASN A 131 -30.73 -32.55 7.69
CA ASN A 131 -30.47 -31.17 7.32
C ASN A 131 -31.24 -30.24 8.26
N GLY A 132 -30.51 -29.37 8.95
CA GLY A 132 -31.07 -28.44 9.94
C GLY A 132 -31.14 -28.99 11.36
N ASP A 133 -30.48 -30.12 11.63
CA ASP A 133 -30.24 -30.70 12.97
C ASP A 133 -31.48 -30.93 13.85
N ALA A 134 -32.69 -30.89 13.27
CA ALA A 134 -33.95 -30.94 14.01
C ALA A 134 -34.28 -32.31 14.65
N TYR A 135 -33.59 -33.38 14.24
CA TYR A 135 -33.83 -34.75 14.70
C TYR A 135 -32.60 -35.36 15.41
N ILE A 136 -32.83 -36.02 16.54
CA ILE A 136 -31.83 -36.70 17.37
C ILE A 136 -32.24 -38.17 17.51
N ASN A 137 -31.41 -39.10 17.03
CA ASN A 137 -31.71 -40.55 17.01
C ASN A 137 -31.85 -41.21 18.40
N ARG A 138 -31.49 -40.52 19.48
CA ARG A 138 -31.72 -40.99 20.86
C ARG A 138 -33.09 -40.60 21.41
N CYS A 139 -33.73 -39.58 20.84
CA CYS A 139 -34.87 -38.91 21.49
C CYS A 139 -36.03 -38.51 20.56
N GLY A 140 -35.81 -38.53 19.25
CA GLY A 140 -36.71 -37.89 18.30
C GLY A 140 -36.39 -36.40 18.11
N VAL A 141 -37.38 -35.54 18.24
CA VAL A 141 -37.24 -34.11 17.91
C VAL A 141 -36.55 -33.33 19.06
N GLU A 142 -35.67 -32.40 18.69
CA GLU A 142 -34.79 -31.61 19.57
C GLU A 142 -35.50 -30.89 20.75
N ASN A 143 -36.78 -30.54 20.61
CA ASN A 143 -37.57 -29.84 21.64
C ASN A 143 -38.04 -30.69 22.83
N SER A 144 -37.53 -31.91 23.02
CA SER A 144 -37.87 -32.68 24.22
C SER A 144 -36.84 -32.49 25.31
N SER A 145 -37.30 -32.06 26.49
CA SER A 145 -36.53 -31.86 27.73
C SER A 145 -35.82 -33.12 28.29
N ARG A 146 -35.64 -34.15 27.44
CA ARG A 146 -35.05 -35.45 27.73
C ARG A 146 -33.71 -35.68 27.03
N CYS A 147 -33.17 -34.69 26.31
CA CYS A 147 -31.94 -34.81 25.51
C CYS A 147 -30.84 -33.83 25.91
N SER A 148 -31.02 -33.15 27.04
CA SER A 148 -30.03 -32.28 27.67
C SER A 148 -29.25 -33.06 28.72
#